data_AF-A0A2M8GHN7-F1
#
_entry.id   AF-A0A2M8GHN7-F1
#
_cell.length_a   1.000
_cell.length_b   1.000
_cell.length_c   1.000
_cell.angle_alpha   90.00
_cell.angle_beta   90.00
_cell.angle_gamma   90.00
#
_symmetry.space_group_name_H-M   'P 1'
#
loop_
_entity.id
_entity.type
_entity.pdbx_description
1 polymer ?
#
loop_
_entity_poly.entity_id
_entity_poly.type
_entity_poly.pdbx_seq_one_letter_code
_entity_poly.pdbx_strand_id
1 'polypeptide(L)'
;MNSALLLTRPNHDVGTNYLFYWSGVAVNPSFGFKILDLKGNKANRVNFASYVNKHQPSIIFFNGHGSKDSICGYNNEVIIERNNNESLLKGSIIYARCCDAAKQLGLDCVKKGALAFIGYNRKYILGFSNSHTTRPLSDPVAKLFLEPSNLIPKSLLKGNTVGEAHQKSQRAMLKNFRFMISSSASEDQRDAAPYLWANIDSQVIIGNSEVTA
;
A
#
# COMPACT_ATOMS: atom_id res chain seq x y z
N MET A 1 11.41 -3.91 22.23
CA MET A 1 10.23 -3.12 21.86
C MET A 1 9.31 -4.01 21.05
N ASN A 2 8.01 -4.06 21.34
CA ASN A 2 7.06 -4.87 20.56
C ASN A 2 6.67 -4.08 19.30
N SER A 3 7.33 -4.35 18.17
CA SER A 3 7.01 -3.69 16.91
C SER A 3 5.65 -4.17 16.37
N ALA A 4 4.82 -3.23 15.92
CA ALA A 4 3.48 -3.50 15.41
C ALA A 4 3.30 -2.92 14.01
N LEU A 5 2.57 -3.67 13.17
CA LEU A 5 2.10 -3.20 11.86
C LEU A 5 0.60 -2.93 11.95
N LEU A 6 0.18 -1.71 11.60
CA LEU A 6 -1.22 -1.35 11.44
C LEU A 6 -1.60 -1.37 9.95
N LEU A 7 -2.64 -2.13 9.62
CA LEU A 7 -3.12 -2.33 8.26
C LEU A 7 -4.56 -1.86 8.12
N THR A 8 -4.87 -1.05 7.11
CA THR A 8 -6.26 -0.79 6.70
C THR A 8 -6.65 -1.68 5.54
N ARG A 9 -7.84 -2.30 5.62
CA ARG A 9 -8.42 -3.13 4.57
C ARG A 9 -9.90 -2.81 4.38
N PRO A 10 -10.25 -1.66 3.76
CA PRO A 10 -11.62 -1.42 3.32
C PRO A 10 -12.00 -2.40 2.18
N ASN A 11 -13.30 -2.64 1.99
CA ASN A 11 -13.83 -3.58 1.00
C ASN A 11 -15.25 -3.19 0.54
N HIS A 12 -15.43 -1.94 0.11
CA HIS A 12 -16.74 -1.38 -0.27
C HIS A 12 -16.95 -1.22 -1.78
N ASP A 13 -15.93 -1.45 -2.58
CA ASP A 13 -16.00 -1.49 -4.05
C ASP A 13 -15.07 -2.56 -4.61
N VAL A 14 -15.09 -2.76 -5.93
CA VAL A 14 -14.28 -3.80 -6.59
C VAL A 14 -12.80 -3.62 -6.29
N GLY A 15 -12.24 -2.42 -6.48
CA GLY A 15 -10.81 -2.16 -6.28
C GLY A 15 -10.38 -2.42 -4.84
N THR A 16 -11.12 -1.88 -3.87
CA THR A 16 -10.85 -2.09 -2.45
C THR A 16 -11.05 -3.55 -2.03
N ASN A 17 -11.98 -4.29 -2.65
CA ASN A 17 -12.13 -5.73 -2.44
C ASN A 17 -10.86 -6.51 -2.86
N TYR A 18 -10.26 -6.18 -4.01
CA TYR A 18 -8.95 -6.75 -4.37
C TYR A 18 -7.88 -6.42 -3.34
N LEU A 19 -7.77 -5.15 -2.93
CA LEU A 19 -6.80 -4.75 -1.93
C LEU A 19 -7.02 -5.46 -0.59
N PHE A 20 -8.26 -5.68 -0.18
CA PHE A 20 -8.64 -6.39 1.04
C PHE A 20 -8.03 -7.79 1.10
N TYR A 21 -8.25 -8.61 0.06
CA TYR A 21 -7.75 -9.99 0.05
C TYR A 21 -6.23 -10.03 -0.12
N TRP A 22 -5.68 -9.26 -1.06
CA TRP A 22 -4.26 -9.31 -1.37
C TRP A 22 -3.37 -8.76 -0.26
N SER A 23 -3.80 -7.71 0.46
CA SER A 23 -3.05 -7.20 1.61
C SER A 23 -3.06 -8.17 2.79
N GLY A 24 -4.12 -8.97 2.97
CA GLY A 24 -4.17 -10.04 3.97
C GLY A 24 -3.08 -11.09 3.75
N VAL A 25 -2.82 -11.47 2.49
CA VAL A 25 -1.72 -12.39 2.13
C VAL A 25 -0.34 -11.77 2.41
N ALA A 26 -0.23 -10.45 2.38
CA ALA A 26 1.03 -9.75 2.59
C ALA A 26 1.52 -9.79 4.05
N VAL A 27 0.58 -9.87 4.99
CA VAL A 27 0.86 -9.73 6.43
C VAL A 27 0.60 -11.03 7.23
N ASN A 28 0.44 -12.16 6.54
CA ASN A 28 0.20 -13.47 7.18
C ASN A 28 1.36 -13.82 8.15
N PRO A 29 1.08 -14.25 9.38
CA PRO A 29 1.98 -14.07 10.52
C PRO A 29 3.18 -15.00 10.44
N SER A 30 4.38 -14.43 10.26
CA SER A 30 5.64 -15.17 10.33
C SER A 30 6.87 -14.31 10.66
N PHE A 31 6.70 -13.05 11.10
CA PHE A 31 7.84 -12.11 11.19
C PHE A 31 7.98 -11.38 12.54
N GLY A 32 7.39 -11.87 13.64
CA GLY A 32 7.61 -11.30 14.97
C GLY A 32 6.92 -9.95 15.26
N PHE A 33 6.16 -9.41 14.31
CA PHE A 33 5.35 -8.21 14.49
C PHE A 33 3.95 -8.53 15.00
N LYS A 34 3.41 -7.66 15.88
CA LYS A 34 1.98 -7.65 16.18
C LYS A 34 1.22 -7.06 15.00
N ILE A 35 0.33 -7.83 14.38
CA ILE A 35 -0.52 -7.36 13.28
C ILE A 35 -1.82 -6.77 13.83
N LEU A 36 -2.05 -5.49 13.54
CA LEU A 36 -3.25 -4.74 13.89
C LEU A 36 -4.06 -4.52 12.62
N ASP A 37 -5.20 -5.21 12.47
CA ASP A 37 -5.93 -5.27 11.20
C ASP A 37 -7.30 -4.59 11.28
N LEU A 38 -7.43 -3.44 10.61
CA LEU A 38 -8.68 -2.69 10.47
C LEU A 38 -9.42 -3.15 9.21
N LYS A 39 -10.21 -4.22 9.36
CA LYS A 39 -11.01 -4.85 8.28
C LYS A 39 -12.34 -4.14 8.03
N GLY A 40 -12.70 -3.96 6.78
CA GLY A 40 -13.99 -3.42 6.33
C GLY A 40 -14.32 -2.10 7.01
N ASN A 41 -15.52 -1.99 7.58
CA ASN A 41 -15.98 -0.78 8.28
C ASN A 41 -15.11 -0.33 9.46
N LYS A 42 -14.19 -1.18 9.97
CA LYS A 42 -13.21 -0.77 10.98
C LYS A 42 -12.11 0.13 10.41
N ALA A 43 -11.89 0.13 9.10
CA ALA A 43 -10.98 1.06 8.42
C ALA A 43 -11.62 2.46 8.37
N ASN A 44 -11.69 3.14 9.51
CA ASN A 44 -12.23 4.49 9.63
C ASN A 44 -11.35 5.34 10.56
N ARG A 45 -11.55 6.66 10.54
CA ARG A 45 -10.72 7.63 11.27
C ARG A 45 -10.66 7.37 12.78
N VAL A 46 -11.81 7.04 13.40
CA VAL A 46 -11.92 6.84 14.86
C VAL A 46 -11.12 5.62 15.30
N ASN A 47 -11.33 4.48 14.64
CA ASN A 47 -10.61 3.26 14.94
C ASN A 47 -9.12 3.39 14.62
N PHE A 48 -8.78 4.03 13.50
CA PHE A 48 -7.40 4.27 13.12
C PHE A 48 -6.65 5.08 14.19
N ALA A 49 -7.17 6.25 14.58
CA ALA A 49 -6.55 7.09 15.60
C ALA A 49 -6.43 6.36 16.95
N SER A 50 -7.47 5.61 17.36
CA SER A 50 -7.45 4.80 18.58
C SER A 50 -6.32 3.77 18.56
N TYR A 51 -6.14 3.04 17.45
CA TYR A 51 -5.11 2.03 17.31
C TYR A 51 -3.69 2.62 17.27
N VAL A 52 -3.51 3.73 16.55
CA VAL A 52 -2.24 4.46 16.52
C VAL A 52 -1.85 4.91 17.93
N ASN A 53 -2.75 5.58 18.65
CA ASN A 53 -2.47 6.11 19.99
C ASN A 53 -2.16 4.99 21.00
N LYS A 54 -2.89 3.88 20.92
CA LYS A 54 -2.74 2.76 21.85
C LYS A 54 -1.51 1.91 21.59
N HIS A 55 -1.11 1.75 20.33
CA HIS A 55 -0.12 0.75 19.95
C HIS A 55 1.16 1.31 19.34
N GLN A 56 1.19 2.58 18.95
CA GLN A 56 2.35 3.25 18.36
C GLN A 56 3.05 2.37 17.30
N PRO A 57 2.33 1.98 16.23
CA PRO A 57 2.85 1.03 15.25
C PRO A 57 4.09 1.59 14.54
N SER A 58 5.12 0.77 14.35
CA SER A 58 6.32 1.19 13.61
C SER A 58 6.11 1.13 12.09
N ILE A 59 5.12 0.35 11.62
CA ILE A 59 4.69 0.31 10.22
C ILE A 59 3.19 0.59 10.12
N ILE A 60 2.79 1.49 9.22
CA ILE A 60 1.39 1.69 8.85
C ILE A 60 1.24 1.44 7.35
N PHE A 61 0.40 0.47 6.99
CA PHE A 61 0.10 0.10 5.61
C PHE A 61 -1.35 0.45 5.29
N PHE A 62 -1.53 1.48 4.46
CA PHE A 62 -2.84 1.90 3.97
C PHE A 62 -3.21 1.22 2.65
N ASN A 63 -4.45 0.73 2.59
CA ASN A 63 -5.11 0.34 1.35
C ASN A 63 -6.42 1.12 1.22
N GLY A 64 -6.72 1.57 0.00
CA GLY A 64 -7.97 2.24 -0.29
C GLY A 64 -7.82 3.28 -1.39
N HIS A 65 -8.83 4.12 -1.48
CA HIS A 65 -8.77 5.33 -2.30
C HIS A 65 -7.96 6.42 -1.61
N GLY A 66 -7.62 7.45 -2.37
CA GLY A 66 -6.89 8.59 -1.86
C GLY A 66 -6.81 9.70 -2.90
N SER A 67 -6.19 10.78 -2.48
CA SER A 67 -5.87 11.92 -3.31
C SER A 67 -4.52 12.48 -2.89
N LYS A 68 -4.10 13.57 -3.53
CA LYS A 68 -2.91 14.32 -3.09
C LYS A 68 -3.03 14.85 -1.65
N ASP A 69 -4.25 15.01 -1.13
CA ASP A 69 -4.54 15.62 0.17
C ASP A 69 -5.14 14.63 1.19
N SER A 70 -5.42 13.37 0.81
CA SER A 70 -6.11 12.43 1.70
C SER A 70 -5.85 10.95 1.44
N ILE A 71 -5.98 10.14 2.49
CA ILE A 71 -6.07 8.66 2.45
C ILE A 71 -7.42 8.24 3.01
N CYS A 72 -8.16 7.44 2.25
CA CYS A 72 -9.50 7.01 2.61
C CYS A 72 -9.54 5.57 3.15
N GLY A 73 -10.56 5.31 3.96
CA GLY A 73 -10.93 4.02 4.51
C GLY A 73 -12.19 3.46 3.85
N TYR A 74 -13.03 2.83 4.66
CA TYR A 74 -14.29 2.25 4.24
C TYR A 74 -15.25 3.32 3.73
N ASN A 75 -15.99 3.04 2.66
CA ASN A 75 -16.92 3.97 2.00
C ASN A 75 -16.28 5.32 1.63
N ASN A 76 -14.98 5.32 1.36
CA ASN A 76 -14.18 6.53 1.05
C ASN A 76 -14.12 7.56 2.18
N GLU A 77 -14.45 7.18 3.42
CA GLU A 77 -14.28 8.06 4.58
C GLU A 77 -12.80 8.40 4.80
N VAL A 78 -12.49 9.69 4.96
CA VAL A 78 -11.09 10.15 5.08
C VAL A 78 -10.50 9.74 6.43
N ILE A 79 -9.41 8.96 6.40
CA ILE A 79 -8.65 8.56 7.59
C ILE A 79 -7.56 9.59 7.90
N ILE A 80 -6.71 9.89 6.92
CA ILE A 80 -5.65 10.90 7.02
C ILE A 80 -5.96 12.02 6.03
N GLU A 81 -5.84 13.24 6.50
CA GLU A 81 -6.13 14.46 5.75
C GLU A 81 -5.02 15.47 5.97
N ARG A 82 -4.61 16.11 4.89
CA ARG A 82 -3.56 17.12 4.88
C ARG A 82 -3.98 18.35 5.69
N ASN A 83 -3.04 18.91 6.45
CA ASN A 83 -3.19 20.00 7.41
C ASN A 83 -4.22 19.73 8.52
N ASN A 84 -4.46 18.46 8.86
CA ASN A 84 -5.43 18.09 9.88
C ASN A 84 -4.80 17.13 10.90
N ASN A 85 -4.46 15.92 10.47
CA ASN A 85 -4.12 14.82 11.39
C ASN A 85 -2.92 13.98 10.95
N GLU A 86 -2.03 14.50 10.11
CA GLU A 86 -0.83 13.79 9.66
C GLU A 86 0.15 13.47 10.80
N SER A 87 0.07 14.22 11.91
CA SER A 87 0.85 13.96 13.13
C SER A 87 0.57 12.60 13.76
N LEU A 88 -0.57 11.97 13.43
CA LEU A 88 -0.86 10.58 13.81
C LEU A 88 0.17 9.60 13.23
N LEU A 89 0.88 9.97 12.16
CA LEU A 89 1.85 9.10 11.50
C LEU A 89 3.28 9.26 12.03
N LYS A 90 3.46 10.09 13.06
CA LYS A 90 4.77 10.39 13.64
C LYS A 90 5.42 9.12 14.19
N GLY A 91 6.68 8.91 13.82
CA GLY A 91 7.50 7.78 14.28
C GLY A 91 7.25 6.46 13.53
N SER A 92 6.37 6.45 12.53
CA SER A 92 6.08 5.26 11.74
C SER A 92 6.69 5.32 10.33
N ILE A 93 6.97 4.16 9.75
CA ILE A 93 7.16 3.96 8.32
C ILE A 93 5.79 3.80 7.68
N ILE A 94 5.50 4.61 6.66
CA ILE A 94 4.19 4.62 5.99
C ILE A 94 4.33 3.97 4.62
N TYR A 95 3.43 3.05 4.31
CA TYR A 95 3.21 2.59 2.94
C TYR A 95 1.75 2.83 2.56
N ALA A 96 1.52 3.66 1.55
CA ALA A 96 0.18 4.02 1.08
C ALA A 96 -0.06 3.49 -0.34
N ARG A 97 -0.92 2.48 -0.45
CA ARG A 97 -1.45 1.99 -1.72
C ARG A 97 -2.75 2.71 -2.05
N CYS A 98 -2.62 3.98 -2.39
CA CYS A 98 -3.71 4.84 -2.83
C CYS A 98 -3.19 5.91 -3.82
N CYS A 99 -4.11 6.52 -4.56
CA CYS A 99 -3.77 7.47 -5.63
C CYS A 99 -3.17 8.78 -5.08
N ASP A 100 -2.10 9.25 -5.72
CA ASP A 100 -1.54 10.60 -5.57
C ASP A 100 -1.07 11.01 -4.17
N ALA A 101 -1.16 10.14 -3.16
CA ALA A 101 -0.87 10.50 -1.77
C ALA A 101 0.57 10.96 -1.55
N ALA A 102 1.54 10.49 -2.35
CA ALA A 102 2.93 10.94 -2.25
C ALA A 102 3.18 12.29 -2.95
N LYS A 103 2.18 12.87 -3.63
CA LYS A 103 2.33 14.17 -4.33
C LYS A 103 2.42 15.35 -3.37
N GLN A 104 1.60 15.36 -2.30
CA GLN A 104 1.60 16.44 -1.30
C GLN A 104 1.51 15.88 0.11
N LEU A 105 0.50 15.07 0.42
CA LEU A 105 0.29 14.51 1.76
C LEU A 105 1.53 13.79 2.30
N GLY A 106 2.16 12.91 1.52
CA GLY A 106 3.35 12.18 1.94
C GLY A 106 4.54 13.07 2.35
N LEU A 107 4.72 14.22 1.68
CA LEU A 107 5.73 15.23 2.07
C LEU A 107 5.40 15.82 3.44
N ASP A 108 4.12 16.13 3.68
CA ASP A 108 3.69 16.74 4.92
C ASP A 108 3.70 15.74 6.08
N CYS A 109 3.38 14.46 5.84
CA CYS A 109 3.55 13.39 6.83
C CYS A 109 5.00 13.29 7.32
N VAL A 110 5.99 13.31 6.41
CA VAL A 110 7.41 13.26 6.77
C VAL A 110 7.84 14.52 7.51
N LYS A 111 7.43 15.71 7.07
CA LYS A 111 7.67 16.97 7.80
C LYS A 111 7.08 16.96 9.22
N LYS A 112 5.97 16.25 9.43
CA LYS A 112 5.30 16.09 10.74
C LYS A 112 5.84 14.91 11.56
N GLY A 113 6.86 14.22 11.07
CA GLY A 113 7.65 13.26 11.83
C GLY A 113 7.41 11.80 11.49
N ALA A 114 6.72 11.47 10.40
CA ALA A 114 6.81 10.12 9.84
C ALA A 114 8.26 9.83 9.41
N LEU A 115 8.76 8.61 9.64
CA LEU A 115 10.16 8.25 9.38
C LEU A 115 10.44 8.18 7.88
N ALA A 116 9.49 7.59 7.15
CA ALA A 116 9.49 7.53 5.70
C ALA A 116 8.07 7.30 5.19
N PHE A 117 7.84 7.64 3.92
CA PHE A 117 6.59 7.43 3.22
C PHE A 117 6.86 6.82 1.84
N ILE A 118 6.34 5.61 1.62
CA ILE A 118 6.30 4.94 0.33
C ILE A 118 4.89 5.10 -0.23
N GLY A 119 4.74 5.62 -1.43
CA GLY A 119 3.45 5.80 -2.08
C GLY A 119 3.59 6.21 -3.53
N TYR A 120 2.53 6.77 -4.11
CA TYR A 120 2.48 7.11 -5.53
C TYR A 120 2.32 8.63 -5.72
N ASN A 121 3.17 9.24 -6.55
CA ASN A 121 3.12 10.67 -6.88
C ASN A 121 2.18 11.00 -8.06
N ARG A 122 1.58 9.94 -8.64
CA ARG A 122 0.48 9.96 -9.62
C ARG A 122 -0.58 8.95 -9.18
N LYS A 123 -1.65 8.79 -9.98
CA LYS A 123 -2.67 7.76 -9.75
C LYS A 123 -2.05 6.37 -9.67
N TYR A 124 -2.40 5.65 -8.60
CA TYR A 124 -2.16 4.21 -8.51
C TYR A 124 -3.22 3.50 -9.35
N ILE A 125 -2.80 2.57 -10.22
CA ILE A 125 -3.72 1.87 -11.11
C ILE A 125 -3.65 0.38 -10.82
N LEU A 126 -4.79 -0.24 -10.54
CA LEU A 126 -4.91 -1.68 -10.38
C LEU A 126 -5.54 -2.29 -11.62
N GLY A 127 -4.77 -3.07 -12.37
CA GLY A 127 -5.32 -3.96 -13.40
C GLY A 127 -5.95 -5.20 -12.76
N PHE A 128 -7.11 -5.61 -13.25
CA PHE A 128 -7.81 -6.84 -12.85
C PHE A 128 -8.75 -7.30 -13.97
N SER A 129 -9.11 -8.57 -13.98
CA SER A 129 -10.04 -9.15 -14.95
C SER A 129 -11.48 -9.13 -14.40
N ASN A 130 -12.44 -8.66 -15.20
CA ASN A 130 -13.86 -8.62 -14.83
C ASN A 130 -14.43 -10.00 -14.41
N SER A 131 -13.91 -11.08 -15.00
CA SER A 131 -14.28 -12.47 -14.71
C SER A 131 -13.85 -12.98 -13.32
N HIS A 132 -13.03 -12.21 -12.60
CA HIS A 132 -12.42 -12.60 -11.32
C HIS A 132 -12.79 -11.69 -10.15
N THR A 133 -13.72 -10.76 -10.34
CA THR A 133 -14.16 -9.79 -9.34
C THR A 133 -14.66 -10.42 -8.02
N THR A 134 -15.21 -11.63 -8.08
CA THR A 134 -15.65 -12.43 -6.92
C THR A 134 -14.57 -13.37 -6.36
N ARG A 135 -13.45 -13.56 -7.07
CA ARG A 135 -12.31 -14.40 -6.67
C ARG A 135 -10.98 -13.65 -6.85
N PRO A 136 -10.74 -12.54 -6.11
CA PRO A 136 -9.63 -11.64 -6.39
C PRO A 136 -8.23 -12.27 -6.34
N LEU A 137 -8.04 -13.30 -5.50
CA LEU A 137 -6.74 -13.97 -5.33
C LEU A 137 -6.37 -14.90 -6.49
N SER A 138 -7.34 -15.33 -7.30
CA SER A 138 -7.08 -16.18 -8.47
C SER A 138 -6.96 -15.38 -9.77
N ASP A 139 -7.07 -14.05 -9.71
CA ASP A 139 -6.99 -13.17 -10.87
C ASP A 139 -5.54 -13.06 -11.39
N PRO A 140 -5.26 -13.54 -12.61
CA PRO A 140 -3.91 -13.54 -13.16
C PRO A 140 -3.41 -12.14 -13.52
N VAL A 141 -4.29 -11.18 -13.82
CA VAL A 141 -3.91 -9.79 -14.11
C VAL A 141 -3.61 -9.08 -12.80
N ALA A 142 -4.51 -9.12 -11.82
CA ALA A 142 -4.30 -8.44 -10.54
C ALA A 142 -3.08 -8.96 -9.79
N LYS A 143 -2.76 -10.26 -9.91
CA LYS A 143 -1.54 -10.86 -9.38
C LYS A 143 -0.27 -10.10 -9.83
N LEU A 144 -0.21 -9.69 -11.09
CA LEU A 144 0.96 -9.00 -11.66
C LEU A 144 1.21 -7.62 -11.02
N PHE A 145 0.17 -6.99 -10.48
CA PHE A 145 0.24 -5.71 -9.78
C PHE A 145 0.44 -5.90 -8.27
N LEU A 146 -0.34 -6.79 -7.68
CA LEU A 146 -0.48 -6.89 -6.23
C LEU A 146 0.65 -7.70 -5.59
N GLU A 147 1.23 -8.71 -6.26
CA GLU A 147 2.39 -9.43 -5.72
C GLU A 147 3.61 -8.52 -5.53
N PRO A 148 4.06 -7.74 -6.53
CA PRO A 148 5.15 -6.78 -6.33
C PRO A 148 4.86 -5.76 -5.24
N SER A 149 3.65 -5.18 -5.25
CA SER A 149 3.25 -4.16 -4.28
C SER A 149 3.15 -4.70 -2.84
N ASN A 150 2.98 -6.02 -2.67
CA ASN A 150 2.99 -6.73 -1.39
C ASN A 150 4.42 -7.02 -0.90
N LEU A 151 5.45 -6.90 -1.75
CA LEU A 151 6.84 -7.07 -1.32
C LEU A 151 7.29 -5.96 -0.37
N ILE A 152 6.71 -4.76 -0.44
CA ILE A 152 7.02 -3.66 0.46
C ILE A 152 6.76 -4.05 1.92
N PRO A 153 5.51 -4.31 2.34
CA PRO A 153 5.24 -4.69 3.73
C PRO A 153 5.95 -5.98 4.12
N LYS A 154 6.05 -6.98 3.23
CA LYS A 154 6.79 -8.22 3.50
C LYS A 154 8.28 -8.00 3.77
N SER A 155 8.91 -7.05 3.09
CA SER A 155 10.34 -6.75 3.27
C SER A 155 10.58 -5.95 4.54
N LEU A 156 9.74 -4.95 4.83
CA LEU A 156 9.80 -4.18 6.07
C LEU A 156 9.63 -5.08 7.30
N LEU A 157 8.67 -6.01 7.27
CA LEU A 157 8.47 -7.00 8.32
C LEU A 157 9.69 -7.93 8.52
N LYS A 158 10.52 -8.12 7.48
CA LYS A 158 11.77 -8.90 7.55
C LYS A 158 12.99 -8.09 8.00
N GLY A 159 12.79 -6.82 8.39
CA GLY A 159 13.87 -5.93 8.84
C GLY A 159 14.67 -5.29 7.72
N ASN A 160 14.20 -5.34 6.47
CA ASN A 160 14.84 -4.58 5.39
C ASN A 160 14.59 -3.07 5.55
N THR A 161 15.51 -2.27 5.00
CA THR A 161 15.32 -0.82 4.94
C THR A 161 14.16 -0.45 4.01
N VAL A 162 13.64 0.77 4.18
CA VAL A 162 12.65 1.36 3.28
C VAL A 162 13.11 1.33 1.82
N GLY A 163 14.37 1.67 1.56
CA GLY A 163 15.01 1.64 0.24
C GLY A 163 15.02 0.24 -0.36
N GLU A 164 15.44 -0.77 0.41
CA GLU A 164 15.44 -2.16 -0.03
C GLU A 164 14.02 -2.67 -0.33
N ALA A 165 13.05 -2.35 0.52
CA ALA A 165 11.64 -2.74 0.34
C ALA A 165 11.05 -2.16 -0.95
N HIS A 166 11.32 -0.89 -1.23
CA HIS A 166 10.93 -0.23 -2.47
C HIS A 166 11.62 -0.86 -3.69
N GLN A 167 12.94 -1.07 -3.66
CA GLN A 167 13.68 -1.67 -4.75
C GLN A 167 13.20 -3.09 -5.09
N LYS A 168 12.86 -3.90 -4.07
CA LYS A 168 12.29 -5.24 -4.29
C LYS A 168 10.95 -5.18 -5.02
N SER A 169 10.07 -4.24 -4.65
CA SER A 169 8.81 -3.98 -5.35
C SER A 169 9.05 -3.53 -6.79
N GLN A 170 9.93 -2.54 -7.01
CA GLN A 170 10.29 -2.04 -8.34
C GLN A 170 10.84 -3.12 -9.26
N ARG A 171 11.80 -3.93 -8.79
CA ARG A 171 12.36 -5.05 -9.58
C ARG A 171 11.30 -6.08 -9.95
N ALA A 172 10.39 -6.40 -9.03
CA ALA A 172 9.30 -7.33 -9.29
C ALA A 172 8.26 -6.77 -10.27
N MET A 173 7.92 -5.48 -10.17
CA MET A 173 7.05 -4.81 -11.15
C MET A 173 7.69 -4.79 -12.53
N LEU A 174 8.97 -4.44 -12.65
CA LEU A 174 9.70 -4.45 -13.93
C LEU A 174 9.76 -5.86 -14.53
N LYS A 175 9.96 -6.90 -13.71
CA LYS A 175 9.91 -8.29 -14.17
C LYS A 175 8.53 -8.64 -14.74
N ASN A 176 7.45 -8.27 -14.03
CA ASN A 176 6.09 -8.51 -14.48
C ASN A 176 5.75 -7.72 -15.74
N PHE A 177 6.20 -6.46 -15.84
CA PHE A 177 6.02 -5.64 -17.03
C PHE A 177 6.70 -6.28 -18.26
N ARG A 178 7.94 -6.76 -18.13
CA ARG A 178 8.64 -7.49 -19.20
C ARG A 178 7.89 -8.74 -19.66
N PHE A 179 7.30 -9.48 -18.72
CA PHE A 179 6.42 -10.59 -19.04
C PHE A 179 5.17 -10.12 -19.79
N MET A 180 4.50 -9.06 -19.31
CA MET A 180 3.27 -8.54 -19.88
C MET A 180 3.44 -8.06 -21.33
N ILE A 181 4.59 -7.53 -21.72
CA ILE A 181 4.87 -7.12 -23.11
C ILE A 181 5.43 -8.24 -24.01
N SER A 182 5.59 -9.45 -23.47
CA SER A 182 6.11 -10.60 -24.23
C SER A 182 5.01 -11.33 -25.00
N SER A 183 5.41 -12.21 -25.92
CA SER A 183 4.50 -13.12 -26.63
C SER A 183 3.86 -14.17 -25.72
N SER A 184 4.40 -14.39 -24.50
CA SER A 184 3.87 -15.37 -23.55
C SER A 184 2.71 -14.84 -22.69
N ALA A 185 2.44 -13.54 -22.71
CA ALA A 185 1.31 -12.95 -21.98
C ALA A 185 -0.03 -13.21 -22.69
N SER A 186 -1.13 -13.23 -21.93
CA SER A 186 -2.47 -13.14 -22.52
C SER A 186 -2.75 -11.74 -23.06
N GLU A 187 -3.84 -11.58 -23.81
CA GLU A 187 -4.30 -10.27 -24.29
C GLU A 187 -4.61 -9.32 -23.11
N ASP A 188 -5.44 -9.75 -22.15
CA ASP A 188 -5.73 -8.98 -20.92
C ASP A 188 -4.45 -8.52 -20.19
N GLN A 189 -3.42 -9.38 -20.14
CA GLN A 189 -2.15 -9.05 -19.50
C GLN A 189 -1.35 -8.03 -20.30
N ARG A 190 -1.33 -8.12 -21.63
CA ARG A 190 -0.70 -7.11 -22.50
C ARG A 190 -1.40 -5.76 -22.38
N ASP A 191 -2.73 -5.76 -22.41
CA ASP A 191 -3.55 -4.54 -22.34
C ASP A 191 -3.38 -3.82 -21.00
N ALA A 192 -3.09 -4.57 -19.94
CA ALA A 192 -2.82 -4.00 -18.63
C ALA A 192 -1.38 -3.45 -18.46
N ALA A 193 -0.45 -3.72 -19.37
CA ALA A 193 0.97 -3.36 -19.22
C ALA A 193 1.23 -1.86 -19.01
N PRO A 194 0.56 -0.94 -19.74
CA PRO A 194 0.74 0.50 -19.53
C PRO A 194 0.40 0.96 -18.11
N TYR A 195 -0.58 0.32 -17.47
CA TYR A 195 -0.97 0.63 -16.09
C TYR A 195 0.08 0.17 -15.08
N LEU A 196 0.71 -0.98 -15.30
CA LEU A 196 1.82 -1.41 -14.45
C LEU A 196 3.03 -0.49 -14.63
N TRP A 197 3.31 -0.05 -15.85
CA TRP A 197 4.34 0.95 -16.12
C TRP A 197 4.08 2.27 -15.39
N ALA A 198 2.83 2.75 -15.39
CA ALA A 198 2.45 3.94 -14.64
C ALA A 198 2.72 3.80 -13.12
N ASN A 199 2.51 2.62 -12.54
CA ASN A 199 2.85 2.36 -11.14
C ASN A 199 4.37 2.32 -10.88
N ILE A 200 5.14 1.74 -11.82
CA ILE A 200 6.61 1.71 -11.77
C ILE A 200 7.16 3.13 -11.71
N ASP A 201 6.74 3.99 -12.65
CA ASP A 201 7.18 5.38 -12.79
C ASP A 201 6.77 6.26 -11.59
N SER A 202 5.62 5.97 -10.96
CA SER A 202 5.04 6.85 -9.95
C SER A 202 5.29 6.45 -8.50
N GLN A 203 5.70 5.21 -8.22
CA GLN A 203 6.01 4.79 -6.86
C GLN A 203 7.31 5.47 -6.39
N VAL A 204 7.26 6.18 -5.27
CA VAL A 204 8.37 6.96 -4.72
C VAL A 204 8.57 6.70 -3.23
N ILE A 205 9.76 7.06 -2.75
CA ILE A 205 10.10 7.16 -1.33
C ILE A 205 10.25 8.63 -0.97
N ILE A 206 9.71 9.03 0.18
CA ILE A 206 9.92 10.33 0.80
C ILE A 206 10.47 10.09 2.21
N GLY A 207 11.47 10.86 2.65
CA GLY A 207 12.08 10.71 3.97
C GLY A 207 13.29 9.79 3.97
N ASN A 208 13.55 9.11 5.09
CA ASN A 208 14.76 8.30 5.28
C ASN A 208 14.65 6.93 4.59
N SER A 209 15.46 6.65 3.57
CA SER A 209 15.48 5.35 2.89
C SER A 209 16.16 4.24 3.69
N GLU A 210 17.02 4.58 4.65
CA GLU A 210 17.84 3.63 5.41
C GLU A 210 17.16 3.16 6.71
N VAL A 211 15.99 3.72 7.03
CA VAL A 211 15.27 3.35 8.25
C VAL A 211 14.65 1.95 8.16
N THR A 212 14.67 1.24 9.28
CA THR A 212 14.02 -0.06 9.49
C THR A 212 12.90 0.06 10.54
N ALA A 213 12.01 -0.93 10.58
CA ALA A 213 10.84 -0.97 11.46
C ALA A 213 11.10 -1.51 12.89
#